data_AF-A0AAV8UIA7-F1
#
_entry.id   AF-A0AAV8UIA7-F1
#
_cell.length_a   1.000
_cell.length_b   1.000
_cell.length_c   1.000
_cell.angle_alpha   90.00
_cell.angle_beta   90.00
_cell.angle_gamma   90.00
#
_symmetry.space_group_name_H-M   'P 1'
#
loop_
_entity.id
_entity.type
_entity.pdbx_description
1 polymer ?
#
loop_
_entity_poly.entity_id
_entity_poly.type
_entity_poly.pdbx_seq_one_letter_code
_entity_poly.pdbx_strand_id
1 'polypeptide(L)'
;MAFVSSVGSLTGHVAGAKCSGFTGAAISSAAPKGKATIMMGIGNQALGSLGLDKFMDKYMVTGVPMNQVSPTDYQRVIDAIYHHVFANAYIMESERAEMAVPESQFKLGELSVKEFVVALAKTEEYQRRFFDNRPLYGAIEMNFKHFLGRTPDGLEQYRAKSAVYDAKGYDKFVEAFFDDGEYDLAFGDWMVPFYRGYKTECNLSMASFTHFFKVVRGGSTSDKGSITNPIPLNSKGIRSIPIPVIEPGRSVFVEGFVAPGASGNSTNSAPASKFGATPGPLYRIEITGLAQTAARGRSGVSGVGKLYSRPNGYSTFSRSSKAIVCSKDELNKKFQEITRNGGKICSITPV
;
A
#
# COMPACT_ATOMS: atom_id res chain seq x y z
N MET A 1 -43.69 3.80 -64.11
CA MET A 1 -42.99 4.73 -65.03
C MET A 1 -41.97 5.52 -64.24
N ALA A 2 -40.89 5.87 -64.93
CA ALA A 2 -39.59 6.30 -64.44
C ALA A 2 -39.49 7.82 -64.10
N PHE A 3 -38.43 8.19 -63.34
CA PHE A 3 -37.64 9.45 -63.42
C PHE A 3 -38.33 10.78 -63.03
N VAL A 4 -37.70 11.89 -62.57
CA VAL A 4 -36.33 12.27 -62.14
C VAL A 4 -36.39 13.65 -61.44
N SER A 5 -35.28 13.98 -60.75
CA SER A 5 -34.82 15.25 -60.16
C SER A 5 -35.08 16.58 -60.93
N SER A 6 -35.12 17.70 -60.20
CA SER A 6 -34.74 19.04 -60.68
C SER A 6 -34.35 20.00 -59.53
N VAL A 7 -33.32 20.80 -59.78
CA VAL A 7 -32.53 21.66 -58.89
C VAL A 7 -32.96 23.13 -59.05
N GLY A 8 -32.86 23.96 -58.01
CA GLY A 8 -33.05 25.42 -58.14
C GLY A 8 -32.29 26.23 -57.08
N SER A 9 -31.19 26.85 -57.49
CA SER A 9 -30.33 27.77 -56.72
C SER A 9 -30.89 29.20 -56.72
N LEU A 10 -30.79 29.93 -55.61
CA LEU A 10 -30.84 31.40 -55.61
C LEU A 10 -29.80 31.98 -54.64
N THR A 11 -28.97 32.86 -55.20
CA THR A 11 -27.88 33.63 -54.60
C THR A 11 -28.38 34.98 -54.09
N GLY A 12 -27.72 35.55 -53.07
CA GLY A 12 -27.85 36.94 -52.67
C GLY A 12 -26.69 37.39 -51.79
N HIS A 13 -25.83 38.27 -52.30
CA HIS A 13 -24.73 38.97 -51.62
C HIS A 13 -25.13 40.42 -51.35
N VAL A 14 -24.78 41.02 -50.18
CA VAL A 14 -24.42 42.46 -50.07
C VAL A 14 -23.43 42.74 -48.93
N ALA A 15 -22.28 43.31 -49.33
CA ALA A 15 -21.36 44.30 -48.73
C ALA A 15 -20.76 44.16 -47.31
N GLY A 16 -19.42 44.25 -47.28
CA GLY A 16 -18.61 44.44 -46.07
C GLY A 16 -18.07 45.88 -45.88
N ALA A 17 -17.43 46.11 -44.74
CA ALA A 17 -16.59 47.28 -44.48
C ALA A 17 -15.37 46.95 -43.59
N LYS A 18 -14.19 46.98 -44.25
CA LYS A 18 -12.84 47.45 -43.91
C LYS A 18 -12.18 47.24 -42.52
N CYS A 19 -10.91 46.83 -42.65
CA CYS A 19 -9.87 46.58 -41.66
C CYS A 19 -9.32 47.83 -40.95
N SER A 20 -8.75 47.63 -39.76
CA SER A 20 -7.52 48.34 -39.34
C SER A 20 -6.54 47.33 -38.72
N GLY A 21 -5.30 47.37 -39.19
CA GLY A 21 -4.24 46.45 -38.78
C GLY A 21 -3.50 46.95 -37.55
N PHE A 22 -3.11 46.01 -36.70
CA PHE A 22 -1.92 46.15 -35.86
C PHE A 22 -1.16 44.83 -35.91
N THR A 23 0.01 44.86 -36.52
CA THR A 23 0.95 43.74 -36.62
C THR A 23 1.65 43.55 -35.29
N GLY A 24 1.43 42.40 -34.65
CA GLY A 24 2.17 41.95 -33.48
C GLY A 24 2.22 40.44 -33.49
N ALA A 25 3.44 39.87 -33.42
CA ALA A 25 3.70 38.44 -33.51
C ALA A 25 2.81 37.61 -32.58
N ALA A 26 2.24 36.53 -33.10
CA ALA A 26 1.54 35.54 -32.30
C ALA A 26 2.55 34.84 -31.37
N ILE A 27 2.69 35.34 -30.14
CA ILE A 27 3.26 34.55 -29.05
C ILE A 27 2.21 33.48 -28.77
N SER A 28 2.42 32.28 -29.30
CA SER A 28 1.70 31.11 -28.85
C SER A 28 2.07 30.91 -27.38
N SER A 29 1.26 31.46 -26.47
CA SER A 29 1.35 31.09 -25.06
C SER A 29 0.92 29.63 -25.00
N ALA A 30 1.93 28.75 -24.97
CA ALA A 30 1.74 27.36 -24.65
C ALA A 30 1.00 27.32 -23.31
N ALA A 31 -0.29 26.97 -23.35
CA ALA A 31 -1.03 26.61 -22.15
C ALA A 31 -0.14 25.62 -21.38
N PRO A 32 0.10 25.82 -20.07
CA PRO A 32 0.91 24.88 -19.31
C PRO A 32 0.24 23.52 -19.42
N LYS A 33 0.85 22.63 -20.21
CA LYS A 33 0.53 21.21 -20.24
C LYS A 33 1.03 20.60 -18.94
N GLY A 34 0.43 21.02 -17.83
CA GLY A 34 0.42 20.25 -16.60
C GLY A 34 -0.37 18.99 -16.91
N LYS A 35 0.32 17.94 -17.36
CA LYS A 35 -0.23 16.58 -17.31
C LYS A 35 -0.50 16.30 -15.84
N ALA A 36 -1.72 16.58 -15.37
CA ALA A 36 -2.25 15.89 -14.22
C ALA A 36 -2.35 14.43 -14.64
N THR A 37 -1.31 13.65 -14.37
CA THR A 37 -1.33 12.20 -14.55
C THR A 37 -2.33 11.64 -13.55
N ILE A 38 -3.60 11.62 -13.93
CA ILE A 38 -4.61 10.73 -13.36
C ILE A 38 -4.50 9.45 -14.19
N MET A 39 -3.52 8.61 -13.85
CA MET A 39 -3.40 7.28 -14.46
C MET A 39 -2.85 6.34 -13.40
N MET A 40 -3.73 5.52 -12.81
CA MET A 40 -3.47 4.22 -12.17
C MET A 40 -4.86 3.58 -11.91
N GLY A 41 -5.67 3.47 -12.96
CA GLY A 41 -7.03 2.96 -12.89
C GLY A 41 -7.70 2.93 -14.26
N ILE A 42 -6.93 2.67 -15.31
CA ILE A 42 -7.43 2.53 -16.68
C ILE A 42 -7.32 1.07 -17.08
N GLY A 43 -8.47 0.48 -17.43
CA GLY A 43 -8.63 -0.92 -17.78
C GLY A 43 -9.46 -1.70 -16.76
N ASN A 44 -9.89 -2.90 -17.13
CA ASN A 44 -10.70 -3.79 -16.28
C ASN A 44 -9.83 -4.51 -15.23
N GLN A 45 -8.92 -3.79 -14.58
CA GLN A 45 -7.95 -4.34 -13.62
C GLN A 45 -7.88 -3.46 -12.37
N ALA A 46 -8.56 -3.85 -11.29
CA ALA A 46 -8.64 -3.07 -10.05
C ALA A 46 -7.48 -3.35 -9.07
N LEU A 47 -6.90 -4.57 -9.09
CA LEU A 47 -5.85 -4.97 -8.14
C LEU A 47 -4.43 -4.67 -8.63
N GLY A 48 -4.21 -4.65 -9.95
CA GLY A 48 -2.90 -4.34 -10.53
C GLY A 48 -2.41 -2.94 -10.16
N SER A 49 -3.30 -1.94 -10.18
CA SER A 49 -2.99 -0.56 -9.74
C SER A 49 -2.74 -0.43 -8.24
N LEU A 50 -3.17 -1.42 -7.44
CA LEU A 50 -3.01 -1.43 -5.99
C LEU A 50 -1.64 -1.99 -5.55
N GLY A 51 -0.73 -2.23 -6.51
CA GLY A 51 0.63 -2.70 -6.28
C GLY A 51 0.74 -4.23 -6.17
N LEU A 52 -0.25 -4.97 -6.71
CA LEU A 52 -0.22 -6.43 -6.74
C LEU A 52 0.27 -7.02 -8.06
N ASP A 53 0.62 -6.19 -9.03
CA ASP A 53 1.11 -6.57 -10.37
C ASP A 53 2.18 -7.68 -10.33
N LYS A 54 3.23 -7.52 -9.51
CA LYS A 54 4.34 -8.48 -9.43
C LYS A 54 4.04 -9.74 -8.60
N PHE A 55 2.94 -9.76 -7.87
CA PHE A 55 2.61 -10.84 -6.92
C PHE A 55 1.59 -11.83 -7.48
N MET A 56 1.13 -11.65 -8.71
CA MET A 56 0.15 -12.55 -9.34
C MET A 56 0.78 -13.81 -9.93
N ASP A 57 2.08 -13.77 -10.23
CA ASP A 57 2.81 -14.91 -10.76
C ASP A 57 2.98 -15.99 -9.68
N LYS A 58 2.64 -17.23 -10.02
CA LYS A 58 2.74 -18.38 -9.12
C LYS A 58 3.80 -19.35 -9.61
N TYR A 59 4.62 -19.81 -8.68
CA TYR A 59 5.64 -20.83 -8.95
C TYR A 59 5.21 -22.14 -8.32
N MET A 60 5.04 -23.17 -9.16
CA MET A 60 4.75 -24.53 -8.75
C MET A 60 5.87 -25.46 -9.24
N VAL A 61 6.29 -26.36 -8.36
CA VAL A 61 7.30 -27.37 -8.67
C VAL A 61 6.55 -28.67 -8.97
N THR A 62 6.37 -29.03 -10.24
CA THR A 62 5.58 -30.22 -10.60
C THR A 62 6.44 -31.42 -10.98
N GLY A 63 6.19 -32.55 -10.32
CA GLY A 63 6.28 -33.91 -10.89
C GLY A 63 7.66 -34.44 -11.31
N VAL A 64 8.73 -33.68 -11.10
CA VAL A 64 10.09 -34.06 -11.44
C VAL A 64 11.01 -33.67 -10.28
N PRO A 65 11.91 -34.56 -9.81
CA PRO A 65 12.88 -34.18 -8.79
C PRO A 65 13.72 -33.00 -9.30
N MET A 66 13.98 -32.02 -8.42
CA MET A 66 14.59 -30.74 -8.79
C MET A 66 15.95 -30.88 -9.49
N ASN A 67 16.64 -32.00 -9.31
CA ASN A 67 17.89 -32.33 -9.97
C ASN A 67 17.80 -32.58 -11.49
N GLN A 68 16.59 -32.80 -12.03
CA GLN A 68 16.34 -33.01 -13.46
C GLN A 68 15.78 -31.76 -14.15
N VAL A 69 15.47 -30.70 -13.39
CA VAL A 69 15.01 -29.41 -13.90
C VAL A 69 16.20 -28.59 -14.40
N SER A 70 15.98 -27.70 -15.37
CA SER A 70 17.04 -26.82 -15.85
C SER A 70 17.61 -25.98 -14.68
N PRO A 71 18.94 -25.80 -14.58
CA PRO A 71 19.54 -25.04 -13.48
C PRO A 71 18.98 -23.62 -13.34
N THR A 72 18.60 -23.02 -14.48
CA THR A 72 18.00 -21.69 -14.54
C THR A 72 16.61 -21.62 -13.95
N ASP A 73 15.77 -22.64 -14.17
CA ASP A 73 14.39 -22.63 -13.67
C ASP A 73 14.35 -22.92 -12.18
N TYR A 74 15.21 -23.83 -11.72
CA TYR A 74 15.36 -24.09 -10.29
C TYR A 74 15.86 -22.86 -9.52
N GLN A 75 16.87 -22.14 -10.05
CA GLN A 75 17.36 -20.91 -9.43
C GLN A 75 16.25 -19.85 -9.31
N ARG A 76 15.39 -19.71 -10.33
CA ARG A 76 14.23 -18.80 -10.27
C ARG A 76 13.26 -19.17 -9.16
N VAL A 77 13.03 -20.46 -8.91
CA VAL A 77 12.17 -20.92 -7.81
C VAL A 77 12.80 -20.57 -6.46
N ILE A 78 14.10 -20.84 -6.27
CA ILE A 78 14.79 -20.44 -5.05
C ILE A 78 14.70 -18.94 -4.82
N ASP A 79 15.01 -18.15 -5.85
CA ASP A 79 14.99 -16.69 -5.76
C ASP A 79 13.56 -16.21 -5.43
N ALA A 80 12.52 -16.79 -6.02
CA ALA A 80 11.13 -16.50 -5.69
C ALA A 80 10.79 -16.82 -4.22
N ILE A 81 11.28 -17.95 -3.69
CA ILE A 81 11.10 -18.32 -2.28
C ILE A 81 11.81 -17.31 -1.37
N TYR A 82 13.06 -16.96 -1.64
CA TYR A 82 13.79 -15.94 -0.88
C TYR A 82 13.06 -14.58 -0.94
N HIS A 83 12.60 -14.15 -2.12
CA HIS A 83 11.85 -12.92 -2.28
C HIS A 83 10.54 -12.92 -1.47
N HIS A 84 9.84 -14.06 -1.37
CA HIS A 84 8.61 -14.15 -0.61
C HIS A 84 8.86 -14.22 0.91
N VAL A 85 9.67 -15.19 1.37
CA VAL A 85 9.93 -15.44 2.79
C VAL A 85 10.59 -14.25 3.45
N PHE A 86 11.54 -13.60 2.78
CA PHE A 86 12.19 -12.39 3.31
C PHE A 86 11.49 -11.09 2.88
N ALA A 87 10.31 -11.18 2.26
CA ALA A 87 9.52 -10.05 1.74
C ALA A 87 10.38 -8.97 1.05
N ASN A 88 11.12 -9.39 0.03
CA ASN A 88 11.98 -8.53 -0.79
C ASN A 88 13.10 -7.80 0.01
N ALA A 89 13.52 -8.35 1.15
CA ALA A 89 14.74 -7.90 1.80
C ALA A 89 15.99 -8.35 1.01
N TYR A 90 17.04 -7.53 1.05
CA TYR A 90 18.31 -7.88 0.45
C TYR A 90 19.02 -8.94 1.29
N ILE A 91 19.47 -10.00 0.62
CA ILE A 91 20.30 -11.07 1.15
C ILE A 91 21.61 -11.00 0.39
N MET A 92 22.70 -10.75 1.11
CA MET A 92 24.04 -10.69 0.51
C MET A 92 24.61 -12.10 0.32
N GLU A 93 25.60 -12.25 -0.55
CA GLU A 93 26.20 -13.57 -0.82
C GLU A 93 26.79 -14.23 0.44
N SER A 94 27.33 -13.44 1.37
CA SER A 94 27.83 -13.92 2.66
C SER A 94 26.72 -14.50 3.53
N GLU A 95 25.56 -13.85 3.58
CA GLU A 95 24.39 -14.31 4.36
C GLU A 95 23.75 -15.53 3.68
N ARG A 96 23.76 -15.58 2.35
CA ARG A 96 23.29 -16.74 1.59
C ARG A 96 24.17 -17.98 1.83
N ALA A 97 25.47 -17.79 2.08
CA ALA A 97 26.37 -18.90 2.39
C ALA A 97 25.99 -19.62 3.70
N GLU A 98 25.46 -18.90 4.68
CA GLU A 98 24.96 -19.49 5.95
C GLU A 98 23.72 -20.36 5.72
N MET A 99 22.92 -20.04 4.69
CA MET A 99 21.72 -20.78 4.27
C MET A 99 22.01 -21.82 3.17
N ALA A 100 23.28 -22.12 2.88
CA ALA A 100 23.67 -23.03 1.81
C ALA A 100 23.23 -24.48 2.05
N VAL A 101 23.16 -24.92 3.32
CA VAL A 101 22.75 -26.28 3.69
C VAL A 101 21.29 -26.56 3.28
N PRO A 102 20.27 -25.80 3.73
CA PRO A 102 18.90 -26.06 3.31
C PRO A 102 18.71 -25.84 1.80
N GLU A 103 19.44 -24.89 1.19
CA GLU A 103 19.39 -24.70 -0.26
C GLU A 103 19.91 -25.94 -1.01
N SER A 104 20.98 -26.57 -0.52
CA SER A 104 21.55 -27.78 -1.13
C SER A 104 20.65 -29.00 -0.97
N GLN A 105 20.01 -29.15 0.19
CA GLN A 105 19.01 -30.22 0.41
C GLN A 105 17.80 -30.06 -0.51
N PHE A 106 17.35 -28.81 -0.72
CA PHE A 106 16.29 -28.49 -1.68
C PHE A 106 16.74 -28.75 -3.14
N LYS A 107 18.01 -28.48 -3.49
CA LYS A 107 18.60 -28.83 -4.82
C LYS A 107 18.55 -30.33 -5.10
N LEU A 108 18.86 -31.14 -4.08
CA LEU A 108 18.88 -32.59 -4.16
C LEU A 108 17.46 -33.20 -4.21
N GLY A 109 16.43 -32.41 -3.89
CA GLY A 109 15.04 -32.86 -3.81
C GLY A 109 14.73 -33.63 -2.52
N GLU A 110 15.57 -33.49 -1.48
CA GLU A 110 15.33 -34.08 -0.16
C GLU A 110 14.23 -33.33 0.61
N LEU A 111 14.09 -32.03 0.36
CA LEU A 111 13.08 -31.17 0.97
C LEU A 111 12.01 -30.78 -0.05
N SER A 112 10.77 -30.79 0.41
CA SER A 112 9.66 -30.10 -0.24
C SER A 112 9.81 -28.57 -0.14
N VAL A 113 9.00 -27.81 -0.89
CA VAL A 113 8.99 -26.34 -0.79
C VAL A 113 8.55 -25.91 0.61
N LYS A 114 7.56 -26.60 1.19
CA LYS A 114 7.11 -26.38 2.57
C LYS A 114 8.25 -26.54 3.57
N GLU A 115 8.95 -27.68 3.53
CA GLU A 115 10.05 -27.95 4.45
C GLU A 115 11.24 -27.01 4.25
N PHE A 116 11.51 -26.62 3.00
CA PHE A 116 12.53 -25.62 2.71
C PHE A 116 12.18 -24.25 3.30
N VAL A 117 10.93 -23.80 3.20
CA VAL A 117 10.47 -22.56 3.84
C VAL A 117 10.56 -22.65 5.37
N VAL A 118 10.21 -23.79 5.96
CA VAL A 118 10.37 -24.03 7.42
C VAL A 118 11.85 -23.97 7.82
N ALA A 119 12.75 -24.56 7.03
CA ALA A 119 14.18 -24.52 7.28
C ALA A 119 14.71 -23.09 7.22
N LEU A 120 14.31 -22.30 6.20
CA LEU A 120 14.65 -20.88 6.09
C LEU A 120 14.15 -20.05 7.26
N ALA A 121 12.92 -20.31 7.74
CA ALA A 121 12.34 -19.60 8.88
C ALA A 121 13.08 -19.84 10.21
N LYS A 122 13.78 -20.97 10.32
CA LYS A 122 14.59 -21.33 11.51
C LYS A 122 16.02 -20.76 11.46
N THR A 123 16.45 -20.23 10.32
CA THR A 123 17.81 -19.65 10.19
C THR A 123 18.00 -18.43 11.08
N GLU A 124 19.24 -18.19 11.50
CA GLU A 124 19.62 -17.00 12.28
C GLU A 124 19.32 -15.71 11.51
N GLU A 125 19.53 -15.72 10.19
CA GLU A 125 19.24 -14.58 9.33
C GLU A 125 17.76 -14.15 9.36
N TYR A 126 16.84 -15.11 9.36
CA TYR A 126 15.43 -14.82 9.49
C TYR A 126 15.09 -14.28 10.90
N GLN A 127 15.63 -14.92 11.95
CA GLN A 127 15.43 -14.51 13.34
C GLN A 127 15.92 -13.07 13.59
N ARG A 128 17.15 -12.77 13.17
CA ARG A 128 17.77 -11.44 13.32
C ARG A 128 16.92 -10.33 12.69
N ARG A 129 16.28 -10.60 11.56
CA ARG A 129 15.55 -9.58 10.79
C ARG A 129 14.11 -9.38 11.28
N PHE A 130 13.41 -10.48 11.56
CA PHE A 130 11.96 -10.45 11.79
C PHE A 130 11.56 -10.71 13.24
N PHE A 131 12.43 -11.37 14.02
CA PHE A 131 12.13 -11.75 15.39
C PHE A 131 12.81 -10.81 16.41
N ASP A 132 14.15 -10.73 16.43
CA ASP A 132 14.89 -10.05 17.50
C ASP A 132 14.66 -8.53 17.56
N ASN A 133 14.49 -7.92 16.38
CA ASN A 133 14.32 -6.48 16.25
C ASN A 133 12.86 -6.01 16.43
N ARG A 134 11.93 -6.90 16.77
CA ARG A 134 10.50 -6.60 16.86
C ARG A 134 9.86 -7.16 18.14
N PRO A 135 8.84 -6.48 18.69
CA PRO A 135 8.01 -7.09 19.71
C PRO A 135 7.26 -8.31 19.18
N LEU A 136 6.90 -9.25 20.06
CA LEU A 136 6.27 -10.53 19.70
C LEU A 136 5.09 -10.39 18.73
N TYR A 137 4.16 -9.46 18.97
CA TYR A 137 3.00 -9.27 18.10
C TYR A 137 3.37 -8.71 16.72
N GLY A 138 4.45 -7.92 16.64
CA GLY A 138 5.01 -7.47 15.36
C GLY A 138 5.64 -8.63 14.59
N ALA A 139 6.36 -9.53 15.26
CA ALA A 139 6.91 -10.74 14.66
C ALA A 139 5.80 -11.68 14.17
N ILE A 140 4.73 -11.87 14.96
CA ILE A 140 3.55 -12.65 14.55
C ILE A 140 2.93 -12.08 13.27
N GLU A 141 2.69 -10.77 13.20
CA GLU A 141 2.12 -10.11 12.01
C GLU A 141 2.98 -10.31 10.75
N MET A 142 4.30 -10.22 10.89
CA MET A 142 5.23 -10.47 9.79
C MET A 142 5.24 -11.95 9.39
N ASN A 143 5.24 -12.89 10.33
CA ASN A 143 5.21 -14.31 10.01
C ASN A 143 3.94 -14.73 9.27
N PHE A 144 2.77 -14.15 9.60
CA PHE A 144 1.55 -14.33 8.81
C PHE A 144 1.70 -13.83 7.36
N LYS A 145 2.41 -12.72 7.16
CA LYS A 145 2.73 -12.20 5.82
C LYS A 145 3.67 -13.14 5.07
N HIS A 146 4.73 -13.62 5.70
CA HIS A 146 5.80 -14.41 5.08
C HIS A 146 5.42 -15.86 4.78
N PHE A 147 4.64 -16.50 5.66
CA PHE A 147 4.33 -17.93 5.53
C PHE A 147 2.94 -18.17 4.95
N LEU A 148 1.94 -17.42 5.41
CA LEU A 148 0.54 -17.62 5.02
C LEU A 148 0.06 -16.60 3.98
N GLY A 149 0.89 -15.63 3.62
CA GLY A 149 0.58 -14.62 2.60
C GLY A 149 -0.62 -13.73 2.95
N ARG A 150 -0.93 -13.56 4.24
CA ARG A 150 -2.11 -12.83 4.74
C ARG A 150 -1.81 -12.07 6.03
N THR A 151 -2.79 -11.32 6.54
CA THR A 151 -2.72 -10.70 7.86
C THR A 151 -3.50 -11.52 8.89
N PRO A 152 -3.12 -11.46 10.19
CA PRO A 152 -3.93 -12.02 11.25
C PRO A 152 -5.23 -11.24 11.42
N ASP A 153 -6.29 -11.94 11.78
CA ASP A 153 -7.63 -11.35 11.93
C ASP A 153 -8.11 -11.46 13.37
N GLY A 154 -8.07 -10.34 14.08
CA GLY A 154 -8.48 -10.26 15.48
C GLY A 154 -7.48 -10.87 16.46
N LEU A 155 -7.72 -10.61 17.75
CA LEU A 155 -6.82 -10.98 18.85
C LEU A 155 -6.63 -12.50 19.04
N GLU A 156 -7.59 -13.32 18.65
CA GLU A 156 -7.56 -14.77 18.88
C GLU A 156 -6.39 -15.45 18.18
N GLN A 157 -6.10 -15.04 16.93
CA GLN A 157 -4.97 -15.58 16.17
C GLN A 157 -3.62 -15.18 16.80
N TYR A 158 -3.51 -13.95 17.31
CA TYR A 158 -2.33 -13.52 18.06
C TYR A 158 -2.13 -14.35 19.31
N ARG A 159 -3.21 -14.59 20.07
CA ARG A 159 -3.16 -15.40 21.30
C ARG A 159 -2.75 -16.83 21.03
N ALA A 160 -3.29 -17.45 19.98
CA ALA A 160 -2.95 -18.82 19.61
C ALA A 160 -1.44 -18.96 19.34
N LYS A 161 -0.86 -18.04 18.57
CA LYS A 161 0.58 -18.08 18.23
C LYS A 161 1.47 -17.63 19.38
N SER A 162 1.07 -16.61 20.16
CA SER A 162 1.86 -16.18 21.32
C SER A 162 1.92 -17.26 22.41
N ALA A 163 0.81 -17.96 22.66
CA ALA A 163 0.77 -19.04 23.64
C ALA A 163 1.71 -20.20 23.30
N VAL A 164 1.89 -20.52 22.02
CA VAL A 164 2.85 -21.54 21.58
C VAL A 164 4.29 -21.09 21.84
N TYR A 165 4.60 -19.82 21.53
CA TYR A 165 5.92 -19.27 21.78
C TYR A 165 6.27 -19.30 23.28
N ASP A 166 5.36 -18.80 24.12
CA ASP A 166 5.57 -18.73 25.57
C ASP A 166 5.76 -20.13 26.20
N ALA A 167 5.11 -21.16 25.63
CA ALA A 167 5.17 -22.52 26.16
C ALA A 167 6.32 -23.37 25.61
N LYS A 168 6.71 -23.18 24.34
CA LYS A 168 7.57 -24.13 23.61
C LYS A 168 8.75 -23.49 22.87
N GLY A 169 8.90 -22.16 22.94
CA GLY A 169 10.01 -21.44 22.30
C GLY A 169 9.83 -21.20 20.80
N TYR A 170 10.89 -20.73 20.15
CA TYR A 170 10.86 -20.20 18.76
C TYR A 170 10.62 -21.29 17.71
N ASP A 171 11.29 -22.45 17.80
CA ASP A 171 11.17 -23.49 16.78
C ASP A 171 9.74 -24.01 16.64
N LYS A 172 9.07 -24.25 17.78
CA LYS A 172 7.67 -24.67 17.82
C LYS A 172 6.71 -23.54 17.45
N PHE A 173 7.09 -22.29 17.71
CA PHE A 173 6.33 -21.14 17.24
C PHE A 173 6.31 -21.04 15.72
N VAL A 174 7.43 -21.29 15.04
CA VAL A 174 7.49 -21.34 13.57
C VAL A 174 6.67 -22.52 13.04
N GLU A 175 6.88 -23.72 13.58
CA GLU A 175 6.15 -24.95 13.16
C GLU A 175 4.64 -24.78 13.28
N ALA A 176 4.15 -24.07 14.30
CA ALA A 176 2.73 -23.80 14.47
C ALA A 176 2.09 -23.10 13.26
N PHE A 177 2.80 -22.32 12.45
CA PHE A 177 2.22 -21.71 11.24
C PHE A 177 1.96 -22.72 10.13
N PHE A 178 2.69 -23.84 10.12
CA PHE A 178 2.62 -24.88 9.10
C PHE A 178 1.75 -26.07 9.52
N ASP A 179 1.60 -26.31 10.83
CA ASP A 179 0.87 -27.46 11.39
C ASP A 179 -0.65 -27.27 11.47
N ASP A 180 -1.15 -26.04 11.37
CA ASP A 180 -2.59 -25.71 11.50
C ASP A 180 -3.46 -26.21 10.32
N GLY A 181 -2.86 -26.85 9.31
CA GLY A 181 -3.53 -27.32 8.08
C GLY A 181 -3.91 -26.20 7.09
N GLU A 182 -3.89 -24.93 7.50
CA GLU A 182 -4.17 -23.79 6.61
C GLU A 182 -3.14 -23.71 5.47
N TYR A 183 -1.86 -23.87 5.78
CA TYR A 183 -0.78 -23.84 4.79
C TYR A 183 -0.97 -24.94 3.73
N ASP A 184 -1.31 -26.14 4.17
CA ASP A 184 -1.46 -27.31 3.30
C ASP A 184 -2.66 -27.17 2.35
N LEU A 185 -3.76 -26.61 2.85
CA LEU A 185 -4.94 -26.30 2.02
C LEU A 185 -4.68 -25.17 1.02
N ALA A 186 -3.77 -24.24 1.34
CA ALA A 186 -3.48 -23.07 0.53
C ALA A 186 -2.49 -23.34 -0.60
N PHE A 187 -1.37 -24.00 -0.25
CA PHE A 187 -0.19 -24.13 -1.08
C PHE A 187 0.16 -25.60 -1.35
N GLY A 188 -0.14 -26.50 -0.40
CA GLY A 188 0.41 -27.84 -0.39
C GLY A 188 1.93 -27.84 -0.22
N ASP A 189 2.58 -28.93 -0.61
CA ASP A 189 4.01 -29.12 -0.32
C ASP A 189 4.96 -28.55 -1.39
N TRP A 190 4.46 -28.33 -2.61
CA TRP A 190 5.28 -28.04 -3.80
C TRP A 190 5.05 -26.66 -4.42
N MET A 191 4.17 -25.85 -3.85
CA MET A 191 3.91 -24.49 -4.32
C MET A 191 4.69 -23.48 -3.47
N VAL A 192 5.28 -22.49 -4.14
CA VAL A 192 5.88 -21.36 -3.45
C VAL A 192 4.78 -20.52 -2.80
N PRO A 193 4.90 -20.14 -1.52
CA PRO A 193 3.91 -19.28 -0.88
C PRO A 193 3.72 -17.98 -1.66
N PHE A 194 2.47 -17.55 -1.74
CA PHE A 194 2.08 -16.34 -2.44
C PHE A 194 1.09 -15.54 -1.60
N TYR A 195 1.00 -14.23 -1.86
CA TYR A 195 0.06 -13.40 -1.14
C TYR A 195 -1.38 -13.75 -1.51
N ARG A 196 -2.21 -14.02 -0.50
CA ARG A 196 -3.60 -14.45 -0.68
C ARG A 196 -4.60 -13.65 0.15
N GLY A 197 -4.14 -12.81 1.08
CA GLY A 197 -4.99 -12.01 1.98
C GLY A 197 -5.96 -11.02 1.30
N TYR A 198 -5.80 -10.76 -0.01
CA TYR A 198 -6.71 -9.91 -0.78
C TYR A 198 -7.86 -10.69 -1.45
N LYS A 199 -7.83 -12.02 -1.42
CA LYS A 199 -8.82 -12.86 -2.10
C LYS A 199 -9.91 -13.32 -1.14
N THR A 200 -11.12 -13.50 -1.69
CA THR A 200 -12.27 -14.03 -0.96
C THR A 200 -12.15 -15.52 -0.66
N GLU A 201 -11.34 -16.27 -1.41
CA GLU A 201 -11.10 -17.72 -1.22
C GLU A 201 -10.52 -18.06 0.17
N CYS A 202 -9.83 -17.11 0.78
CA CYS A 202 -9.25 -17.28 2.12
C CYS A 202 -10.30 -17.19 3.25
N ASN A 203 -11.53 -16.79 2.94
CA ASN A 203 -12.66 -16.65 3.88
C ASN A 203 -12.30 -15.94 5.20
N LEU A 204 -11.55 -14.83 5.10
CA LEU A 204 -11.17 -13.97 6.23
C LEU A 204 -12.16 -12.79 6.35
N SER A 205 -11.98 -11.93 7.35
CA SER A 205 -12.71 -10.67 7.47
C SER A 205 -12.34 -9.66 6.39
N MET A 206 -13.29 -8.77 6.11
CA MET A 206 -13.06 -7.56 5.32
C MET A 206 -12.03 -6.62 5.97
N ALA A 207 -11.87 -6.68 7.30
CA ALA A 207 -10.81 -5.93 7.98
C ALA A 207 -9.41 -6.43 7.56
N SER A 208 -9.25 -7.75 7.41
CA SER A 208 -8.00 -8.38 6.96
C SER A 208 -7.60 -7.91 5.56
N PHE A 209 -8.57 -7.75 4.64
CA PHE A 209 -8.30 -7.13 3.33
C PHE A 209 -7.68 -5.73 3.47
N THR A 210 -8.22 -4.90 4.36
CA THR A 210 -7.66 -3.55 4.58
C THR A 210 -6.29 -3.55 5.25
N HIS A 211 -6.05 -4.50 6.15
CA HIS A 211 -4.78 -4.68 6.84
C HIS A 211 -3.71 -5.20 5.90
N PHE A 212 -4.07 -6.07 4.96
CA PHE A 212 -3.18 -6.60 3.94
C PHE A 212 -2.51 -5.49 3.13
N PHE A 213 -3.26 -4.49 2.63
CA PHE A 213 -2.68 -3.34 1.92
C PHE A 213 -1.94 -2.32 2.80
N LYS A 214 -2.03 -2.47 4.12
CA LYS A 214 -1.18 -1.74 5.06
C LYS A 214 0.19 -2.41 5.20
N VAL A 215 0.22 -3.75 5.19
CA VAL A 215 1.42 -4.58 5.37
C VAL A 215 2.18 -4.83 4.05
N VAL A 216 1.46 -4.94 2.94
CA VAL A 216 2.01 -5.10 1.58
C VAL A 216 1.89 -3.77 0.84
N ARG A 217 3.02 -3.20 0.43
CA ARG A 217 3.10 -1.85 -0.17
C ARG A 217 3.73 -1.85 -1.56
N GLY A 218 3.39 -2.85 -2.38
CA GLY A 218 3.92 -3.01 -3.73
C GLY A 218 5.27 -3.73 -3.79
N GLY A 219 5.70 -4.10 -5.00
CA GLY A 219 6.90 -4.92 -5.21
C GLY A 219 8.26 -4.23 -5.02
N SER A 220 8.28 -2.95 -4.62
CA SER A 220 9.52 -2.19 -4.35
C SER A 220 9.73 -1.88 -2.87
N THR A 221 8.88 -2.45 -2.00
CA THR A 221 9.01 -2.28 -0.54
C THR A 221 9.54 -3.54 0.11
N SER A 222 10.31 -3.36 1.18
CA SER A 222 10.77 -4.44 2.05
C SER A 222 10.33 -4.16 3.49
N ASP A 223 10.37 -5.17 4.35
CA ASP A 223 9.93 -5.03 5.74
C ASP A 223 10.87 -4.22 6.63
N LYS A 224 12.12 -4.01 6.19
CA LYS A 224 13.03 -3.00 6.76
C LYS A 224 12.76 -1.60 6.18
N GLY A 225 12.34 -1.52 4.92
CA GLY A 225 12.13 -0.27 4.19
C GLY A 225 10.78 0.40 4.45
N SER A 226 9.82 -0.31 5.04
CA SER A 226 8.52 0.27 5.39
C SER A 226 8.65 1.22 6.57
N ILE A 227 8.27 2.49 6.41
CA ILE A 227 8.21 3.53 7.48
C ILE A 227 7.14 3.19 8.56
N THR A 228 6.61 1.97 8.55
CA THR A 228 5.65 1.49 9.53
C THR A 228 6.34 1.19 10.86
N ASN A 229 5.59 1.37 11.94
CA ASN A 229 6.06 1.09 13.30
C ASN A 229 6.61 -0.35 13.41
N PRO A 230 7.45 -0.66 14.42
CA PRO A 230 7.94 -2.02 14.67
C PRO A 230 6.81 -3.06 14.80
N ILE A 231 5.61 -2.61 15.17
CA ILE A 231 4.35 -3.38 15.09
C ILE A 231 3.42 -2.70 14.05
N PRO A 232 3.16 -3.32 12.89
CA PRO A 232 2.47 -2.66 11.79
C PRO A 232 0.99 -2.32 12.07
N LEU A 233 0.22 -3.25 12.64
CA LEU A 233 -1.23 -3.11 12.83
C LEU A 233 -1.62 -2.80 14.29
N ASN A 234 -0.98 -3.47 15.26
CA ASN A 234 -1.19 -3.27 16.70
C ASN A 234 -2.70 -3.13 17.04
N SER A 235 -3.15 -1.97 17.51
CA SER A 235 -4.55 -1.72 17.88
C SER A 235 -5.57 -2.01 16.77
N LYS A 236 -5.17 -1.88 15.49
CA LYS A 236 -6.04 -2.12 14.34
C LYS A 236 -6.20 -3.61 14.06
N GLY A 237 -5.13 -4.38 14.16
CA GLY A 237 -5.14 -5.83 14.03
C GLY A 237 -5.90 -6.49 15.20
N ILE A 238 -5.58 -6.08 16.43
CA ILE A 238 -6.18 -6.62 17.66
C ILE A 238 -7.71 -6.42 17.71
N ARG A 239 -8.18 -5.23 17.30
CA ARG A 239 -9.61 -4.86 17.36
C ARG A 239 -10.34 -5.09 16.04
N SER A 240 -9.69 -5.67 15.03
CA SER A 240 -10.21 -5.84 13.67
C SER A 240 -10.82 -4.55 13.09
N ILE A 241 -10.20 -3.40 13.35
CA ILE A 241 -10.70 -2.10 12.86
C ILE A 241 -10.21 -1.92 11.42
N PRO A 242 -11.11 -1.73 10.44
CA PRO A 242 -10.71 -1.51 9.06
C PRO A 242 -9.95 -0.19 8.90
N ILE A 243 -9.00 -0.18 7.96
CA ILE A 243 -8.15 0.98 7.64
C ILE A 243 -8.48 1.41 6.21
N PRO A 244 -8.45 2.71 5.85
CA PRO A 244 -8.53 3.12 4.46
C PRO A 244 -7.39 2.49 3.64
N VAL A 245 -7.76 1.84 2.54
CA VAL A 245 -6.81 1.29 1.57
C VAL A 245 -6.31 2.42 0.70
N ILE A 246 -4.99 2.65 0.70
CA ILE A 246 -4.33 3.73 -0.04
C ILE A 246 -3.41 3.10 -1.09
N GLU A 247 -3.57 3.48 -2.34
CA GLU A 247 -2.71 3.02 -3.44
C GLU A 247 -1.24 3.40 -3.22
N PRO A 248 -0.29 2.46 -3.42
CA PRO A 248 1.13 2.78 -3.44
C PRO A 248 1.49 3.63 -4.66
N GLY A 249 2.46 4.52 -4.54
CA GLY A 249 3.02 5.27 -5.67
C GLY A 249 2.22 6.50 -6.17
N ARG A 250 1.07 6.83 -5.58
CA ARG A 250 0.35 8.10 -5.90
C ARG A 250 1.21 9.30 -5.50
N SER A 251 1.22 10.38 -6.30
CA SER A 251 2.01 11.63 -6.12
C SER A 251 1.82 12.38 -4.78
N VAL A 252 0.95 11.84 -3.93
CA VAL A 252 0.52 12.29 -2.62
C VAL A 252 1.19 11.50 -1.50
N PHE A 253 1.78 10.34 -1.78
CA PHE A 253 2.34 9.47 -0.77
C PHE A 253 3.79 9.86 -0.46
N VAL A 254 3.97 10.65 0.59
CA VAL A 254 5.09 10.37 1.50
C VAL A 254 4.65 9.11 2.24
N GLU A 255 5.52 8.09 2.29
CA GLU A 255 5.41 6.86 3.09
C GLU A 255 5.17 7.14 4.59
N GLY A 256 4.13 7.86 4.97
CA GLY A 256 4.13 8.59 6.23
C GLY A 256 2.78 9.07 6.70
N PHE A 257 1.68 8.64 6.08
CA PHE A 257 0.41 8.68 6.81
C PHE A 257 0.42 7.58 7.88
N VAL A 258 1.09 7.89 8.98
CA VAL A 258 0.87 7.28 10.28
C VAL A 258 -0.26 8.09 10.89
N ALA A 259 -1.46 7.52 10.95
CA ALA A 259 -2.53 8.14 11.73
C ALA A 259 -1.98 8.38 13.15
N PRO A 260 -2.00 9.62 13.66
CA PRO A 260 -1.51 9.89 15.01
C PRO A 260 -2.30 9.01 16.00
N GLY A 261 -1.61 8.47 17.00
CA GLY A 261 -2.24 7.70 18.08
C GLY A 261 -3.40 8.47 18.72
N ALA A 262 -4.39 7.75 19.23
CA ALA A 262 -5.69 8.29 19.65
C ALA A 262 -5.65 9.29 20.82
N SER A 263 -4.49 9.53 21.47
CA SER A 263 -4.40 10.54 22.53
C SER A 263 -4.31 11.96 21.93
N GLY A 264 -5.47 12.56 21.69
CA GLY A 264 -5.66 14.00 21.43
C GLY A 264 -5.45 14.49 19.99
N ASN A 265 -4.95 13.66 19.06
CA ASN A 265 -4.53 14.12 17.73
C ASN A 265 -5.18 13.41 16.52
N SER A 266 -5.89 12.30 16.74
CA SER A 266 -6.77 11.71 15.73
C SER A 266 -8.21 12.12 16.06
N THR A 267 -8.94 12.67 15.10
CA THR A 267 -10.41 12.63 15.19
C THR A 267 -10.80 11.16 15.29
N ASN A 268 -11.54 10.78 16.33
CA ASN A 268 -12.00 9.41 16.55
C ASN A 268 -12.62 8.85 15.26
N SER A 269 -12.40 7.56 14.98
CA SER A 269 -13.08 6.85 13.90
C SER A 269 -14.59 6.72 14.14
N ALA A 270 -15.04 6.95 15.37
CA ALA A 270 -16.44 7.17 15.68
C ALA A 270 -16.73 8.69 15.62
N PRO A 271 -17.83 9.12 14.98
CA PRO A 271 -18.23 10.51 14.92
C PRO A 271 -18.74 10.95 16.30
N ALA A 272 -17.84 11.16 17.26
CA ALA A 272 -18.20 11.48 18.63
C ALA A 272 -18.50 12.98 18.76
N SER A 273 -19.79 13.31 18.95
CA SER A 273 -20.41 14.51 19.55
C SER A 273 -20.09 15.90 18.97
N LYS A 274 -18.92 16.13 18.35
CA LYS A 274 -18.46 17.46 17.95
C LYS A 274 -19.24 18.03 16.77
N PHE A 275 -19.84 17.16 15.96
CA PHE A 275 -20.71 17.54 14.85
C PHE A 275 -22.19 17.53 15.22
N GLY A 276 -22.61 17.16 16.44
CA GLY A 276 -24.03 17.08 16.80
C GLY A 276 -24.88 16.33 15.76
N ALA A 277 -26.19 16.56 15.76
CA ALA A 277 -27.08 16.08 14.71
C ALA A 277 -26.95 16.93 13.43
N THR A 278 -25.74 17.10 12.88
CA THR A 278 -25.60 17.76 11.57
C THR A 278 -26.26 16.86 10.52
N PRO A 279 -27.25 17.34 9.75
CA PRO A 279 -27.93 16.52 8.76
C PRO A 279 -26.99 16.24 7.59
N GLY A 280 -26.51 15.00 7.46
CA GLY A 280 -25.78 14.54 6.28
C GLY A 280 -24.66 13.54 6.57
N PRO A 281 -24.17 12.82 5.55
CA PRO A 281 -23.07 11.89 5.71
C PRO A 281 -21.78 12.63 6.10
N LEU A 282 -21.03 12.03 7.03
CA LEU A 282 -19.73 12.53 7.45
C LEU A 282 -18.63 11.86 6.63
N TYR A 283 -17.55 12.60 6.38
CA TYR A 283 -16.38 12.12 5.68
C TYR A 283 -15.13 12.35 6.52
N ARG A 284 -14.32 11.31 6.67
CA ARG A 284 -12.96 11.36 7.22
C ARG A 284 -11.97 11.51 6.08
N ILE A 285 -11.26 12.63 6.10
CA ILE A 285 -10.22 13.00 5.14
C ILE A 285 -8.86 12.77 5.79
N GLU A 286 -8.01 11.99 5.14
CA GLU A 286 -6.61 11.82 5.53
C GLU A 286 -5.72 12.71 4.67
N ILE A 287 -4.89 13.51 5.33
CA ILE A 287 -4.08 14.56 4.74
C ILE A 287 -2.62 14.31 5.10
N THR A 288 -1.73 14.57 4.15
CA THR A 288 -0.27 14.56 4.33
C THR A 288 0.36 15.77 3.64
N GLY A 289 1.67 15.95 3.83
CA GLY A 289 2.45 16.96 3.13
C GLY A 289 2.17 18.41 3.56
N LEU A 290 1.53 18.62 4.72
CA LEU A 290 1.36 19.96 5.27
C LEU A 290 2.73 20.53 5.66
N ALA A 291 3.07 21.69 5.10
CA ALA A 291 4.35 22.35 5.30
C ALA A 291 4.16 23.86 5.52
N GLN A 292 5.06 24.44 6.30
CA GLN A 292 5.03 25.86 6.68
C GLN A 292 5.14 26.79 5.46
N THR A 293 5.93 26.40 4.46
CA THR A 293 6.15 27.17 3.23
C THR A 293 4.87 27.31 2.42
N ALA A 294 4.11 26.22 2.27
CA ALA A 294 2.85 26.20 1.56
C ALA A 294 1.72 26.92 2.32
N ALA A 295 1.80 27.00 3.65
CA ALA A 295 0.83 27.72 4.47
C ALA A 295 0.90 29.25 4.34
N ARG A 296 2.02 29.80 3.85
CA ARG A 296 2.32 31.25 3.90
C ARG A 296 2.03 32.07 2.66
N GLY A 297 1.60 31.47 1.55
CA GLY A 297 1.20 32.28 0.40
C GLY A 297 1.04 31.51 -0.90
N ARG A 298 0.16 32.05 -1.76
CA ARG A 298 -0.23 31.52 -3.07
C ARG A 298 0.92 31.46 -4.09
N SER A 299 2.03 32.17 -3.85
CA SER A 299 3.12 32.36 -4.82
C SER A 299 4.40 31.56 -4.54
N GLY A 300 4.44 30.69 -3.51
CA GLY A 300 5.60 29.81 -3.25
C GLY A 300 6.88 30.52 -2.79
N VAL A 301 6.86 31.85 -2.64
CA VAL A 301 7.98 32.63 -2.11
C VAL A 301 7.79 32.78 -0.60
N SER A 302 8.76 32.28 0.18
CA SER A 302 8.82 32.62 1.61
C SER A 302 9.01 34.13 1.72
N GLY A 303 7.98 34.86 2.13
CA GLY A 303 8.08 36.30 2.31
C GLY A 303 9.26 36.67 3.21
N VAL A 304 9.94 37.77 2.89
CA VAL A 304 11.04 38.30 3.70
C VAL A 304 10.49 38.65 5.10
N GLY A 305 10.95 37.96 6.15
CA GLY A 305 10.47 38.14 7.53
C GLY A 305 10.48 36.86 8.37
N LYS A 306 9.87 36.90 9.56
CA LYS A 306 9.76 35.72 10.44
C LYS A 306 8.96 34.62 9.76
N LEU A 307 9.54 33.42 9.59
CA LEU A 307 8.89 32.26 8.95
C LEU A 307 7.70 31.70 9.74
N TYR A 308 7.71 31.82 11.07
CA TYR A 308 6.65 31.32 11.94
C TYR A 308 5.72 32.46 12.37
N SER A 309 4.41 32.24 12.25
CA SER A 309 3.39 33.22 12.67
C SER A 309 3.00 33.06 14.14
N ARG A 310 3.27 31.89 14.74
CA ARG A 310 3.00 31.63 16.16
C ARG A 310 4.06 32.35 17.01
N PRO A 311 3.66 33.02 18.12
CA PRO A 311 4.60 33.70 19.03
C PRO A 311 5.71 32.77 19.54
N ASN A 312 5.38 31.50 19.75
CA ASN A 312 6.28 30.47 20.27
C ASN A 312 7.26 29.91 19.21
N GLY A 313 7.28 30.45 17.99
CA GLY A 313 8.17 29.99 16.92
C GLY A 313 7.81 28.64 16.30
N TYR A 314 6.68 28.04 16.66
CA TYR A 314 6.22 26.77 16.07
C TYR A 314 5.59 26.96 14.69
N SER A 315 5.69 25.90 13.88
CA SER A 315 4.95 25.74 12.61
C SER A 315 3.45 25.96 12.80
N THR A 316 2.77 26.46 11.77
CA THR A 316 1.31 26.55 11.71
C THR A 316 0.68 25.18 11.90
N PHE A 317 1.28 24.16 11.28
CA PHE A 317 0.91 22.76 11.43
C PHE A 317 1.92 22.06 12.36
N SER A 318 1.43 21.53 13.48
CA SER A 318 2.26 20.77 14.41
C SER A 318 2.76 19.44 13.83
N ARG A 319 2.07 18.89 12.81
CA ARG A 319 2.42 17.66 12.10
C ARG A 319 2.10 17.81 10.62
N SER A 320 2.88 17.15 9.77
CA SER A 320 2.67 17.10 8.33
C SER A 320 1.45 16.26 7.92
N SER A 321 1.15 15.23 8.70
CA SER A 321 0.02 14.31 8.50
C SER A 321 -1.09 14.54 9.51
N LYS A 322 -2.35 14.60 9.05
CA LYS A 322 -3.54 14.84 9.88
C LYS A 322 -4.79 14.16 9.31
N ALA A 323 -5.68 13.69 10.19
CA ALA A 323 -7.04 13.28 9.83
C ALA A 323 -8.06 14.33 10.30
N ILE A 324 -9.05 14.62 9.46
CA ILE A 324 -10.14 15.56 9.76
C ILE A 324 -11.46 14.89 9.39
N VAL A 325 -12.48 15.04 10.24
CA VAL A 325 -13.87 14.68 9.91
C VAL A 325 -14.61 15.95 9.53
N CYS A 326 -15.42 15.91 8.47
CA CYS A 326 -16.25 17.02 8.02
C CYS A 326 -17.58 16.51 7.46
N SER A 327 -18.61 17.35 7.49
CA SER A 327 -19.89 17.07 6.81
C SER A 327 -19.77 17.26 5.30
N LYS A 328 -20.73 16.70 4.56
CA LYS A 328 -20.84 16.86 3.10
C LYS A 328 -20.81 18.33 2.65
N ASP A 329 -21.50 19.21 3.36
CA ASP A 329 -21.62 20.63 2.98
C ASP A 329 -20.30 21.38 3.16
N GLU A 330 -19.50 21.00 4.15
CA GLU A 330 -18.19 21.60 4.41
C GLU A 330 -17.06 20.99 3.57
N LEU A 331 -17.31 19.88 2.89
CA LEU A 331 -16.30 19.10 2.18
C LEU A 331 -15.55 19.93 1.13
N ASN A 332 -16.26 20.71 0.32
CA ASN A 332 -15.65 21.57 -0.71
C ASN A 332 -14.76 22.66 -0.08
N LYS A 333 -15.23 23.29 1.01
CA LYS A 333 -14.47 24.29 1.74
C LYS A 333 -13.18 23.70 2.32
N LYS A 334 -13.27 22.50 2.91
CA LYS A 334 -12.11 21.78 3.45
C LYS A 334 -11.13 21.36 2.36
N PHE A 335 -11.62 20.89 1.22
CA PHE A 335 -10.78 20.55 0.07
C PHE A 335 -9.94 21.76 -0.38
N GLN A 336 -10.57 22.92 -0.56
CA GLN A 336 -9.88 24.16 -0.93
C GLN A 336 -8.87 24.61 0.13
N GLU A 337 -9.22 24.50 1.42
CA GLU A 337 -8.33 24.83 2.53
C GLU A 337 -7.07 23.95 2.52
N ILE A 338 -7.24 22.65 2.32
CA ILE A 338 -6.13 21.68 2.28
C ILE A 338 -5.20 21.98 1.10
N THR A 339 -5.76 22.14 -0.10
CA THR A 339 -4.96 22.40 -1.31
C THR A 339 -4.26 23.76 -1.24
N ARG A 340 -4.92 24.79 -0.69
CA ARG A 340 -4.32 26.12 -0.51
C ARG A 340 -3.11 26.08 0.41
N ASN A 341 -3.16 25.24 1.45
CA ASN A 341 -2.08 25.03 2.39
C ASN A 341 -1.01 24.04 1.89
N GLY A 342 -1.10 23.59 0.63
CA GLY A 342 -0.19 22.59 0.02
C GLY A 342 -0.33 21.17 0.58
N GLY A 343 -1.37 20.91 1.37
CA GLY A 343 -1.68 19.57 1.83
C GLY A 343 -2.16 18.70 0.68
N LYS A 344 -1.81 17.42 0.75
CA LYS A 344 -2.20 16.41 -0.23
C LYS A 344 -3.13 15.39 0.44
N ILE A 345 -4.21 15.02 -0.24
CA ILE A 345 -5.24 14.11 0.31
C ILE A 345 -4.90 12.67 -0.03
N CYS A 346 -4.73 11.84 0.99
CA CYS A 346 -4.43 10.41 0.87
C CYS A 346 -5.68 9.59 0.58
N SER A 347 -6.73 9.76 1.40
CA SER A 347 -7.98 9.01 1.33
C SER A 347 -9.15 9.86 1.85
N ILE A 348 -10.35 9.56 1.37
CA ILE A 348 -11.61 10.10 1.88
C ILE A 348 -12.52 8.90 2.13
N THR A 349 -12.96 8.73 3.37
CA THR A 349 -13.82 7.61 3.79
C THR A 349 -15.10 8.14 4.42
N PRO A 350 -16.29 7.63 4.04
CA PRO A 350 -17.51 7.93 4.77
C PRO A 350 -17.44 7.30 6.18
N VAL A 351 -17.97 7.98 7.19
CA VAL A 351 -17.96 7.55 8.61
C VAL A 351 -19.34 7.62 9.22
#